data_AF-A0A936DKF0-F1
#
_entry.id   AF-A0A936DKF0-F1
#
_cell.length_a   1.000
_cell.length_b   1.000
_cell.length_c   1.000
_cell.angle_alpha   90.00
_cell.angle_beta   90.00
_cell.angle_gamma   90.00
#
_symmetry.space_group_name_H-M   'P 1'
#
loop_
_entity.id
_entity.type
_entity.pdbx_description
1 polymer ?
#
loop_
_entity_poly.entity_id
_entity_poly.type
_entity_poly.pdbx_seq_one_letter_code
_entity_poly.pdbx_strand_id
1 'polypeptide(L)'
;MNVLSIRRLVKTLTAVFLMTTALGSPAATWVVDSTSASPGLSSCTAAANDCSFPGAVSRLGSTGDSITFTVASSDATEVFIAKDVVIEAAGARLLRLVISTSVGWATVTVRNAVWQYINSGSPFGGAMYIAPSQIVTIEDSQFLFNRTGNTGKGGAIHNFGILTVRRSRFEGNHSPQGAGAIYHGVSPSPNPSSLTVLDSVFRANGVLDPTGPSR
;
A
#
# COMPACT_ATOMS: atom_id res chain seq x y z
N MET A 1 16.60 83.03 20.39
CA MET A 1 15.70 82.27 19.50
C MET A 1 16.48 81.08 18.94
N ASN A 2 15.87 79.90 19.01
CA ASN A 2 16.19 78.60 18.41
C ASN A 2 17.48 77.86 18.82
N VAL A 3 17.30 76.92 19.76
CA VAL A 3 18.17 75.76 19.99
C VAL A 3 17.78 74.66 18.98
N LEU A 4 18.75 74.21 18.18
CA LEU A 4 18.58 73.13 17.19
C LEU A 4 18.58 71.76 17.90
N SER A 5 17.48 71.01 17.79
CA SER A 5 17.36 69.63 18.29
C SER A 5 17.80 68.64 17.21
N ILE A 6 18.88 67.89 17.46
CA ILE A 6 19.31 66.77 16.61
C ILE A 6 18.56 65.51 17.08
N ARG A 7 17.60 65.04 16.29
CA ARG A 7 16.95 63.73 16.50
C ARG A 7 17.74 62.65 15.74
N ARG A 8 18.39 61.73 16.47
CA ARG A 8 18.97 60.50 15.91
C ARG A 8 17.85 59.58 15.45
N LEU A 9 17.79 59.29 14.14
CA LEU A 9 16.89 58.32 13.55
C LEU A 9 17.51 56.92 13.70
N VAL A 10 17.00 56.11 14.65
CA VAL A 10 17.35 54.69 14.74
C VAL A 10 16.53 53.95 13.67
N LYS A 11 17.17 53.54 12.58
CA LYS A 11 16.56 52.65 11.58
C LYS A 11 16.58 51.23 12.13
N THR A 12 15.43 50.75 12.60
CA THR A 12 15.22 49.34 12.95
C THR A 12 15.31 48.51 11.67
N LEU A 13 16.37 47.72 11.52
CA LEU A 13 16.55 46.80 10.39
C LEU A 13 15.69 45.56 10.65
N THR A 14 14.48 45.52 10.10
CA THR A 14 13.63 44.33 10.15
C THR A 14 14.20 43.30 9.17
N ALA A 15 14.90 42.28 9.69
CA ALA A 15 15.34 41.16 8.87
C ALA A 15 14.10 40.35 8.44
N VAL A 16 13.76 40.42 7.15
CA VAL A 16 12.76 39.54 6.55
C VAL A 16 13.41 38.17 6.43
N PHE A 17 13.06 37.25 7.33
CA PHE A 17 13.46 35.86 7.24
C PHE A 17 12.66 35.23 6.10
N LEU A 18 13.26 35.14 4.91
CA LEU A 18 12.70 34.37 3.81
C LEU A 18 12.72 32.90 4.25
N MET A 19 11.57 32.40 4.72
CA MET A 19 11.35 30.97 4.86
C MET A 19 11.43 30.38 3.44
N THR A 20 12.60 29.86 3.07
CA THR A 20 12.72 28.99 1.91
C THR A 20 11.92 27.74 2.25
N THR A 21 10.67 27.70 1.80
CA THR A 21 9.93 26.43 1.74
C THR A 21 10.78 25.51 0.90
N ALA A 22 11.42 24.52 1.52
CA ALA A 22 12.08 23.45 0.80
C ALA A 22 11.00 22.83 -0.10
N LEU A 23 11.10 23.07 -1.40
CA LEU A 23 10.32 22.32 -2.38
C LEU A 23 10.63 20.84 -2.09
N GLY A 24 9.61 20.09 -1.68
CA GLY A 24 9.77 18.65 -1.47
C GLY A 24 10.39 18.02 -2.71
N SER A 25 11.22 16.99 -2.53
CA SER A 25 11.79 16.25 -3.65
C SER A 25 10.68 15.85 -4.62
N PRO A 26 10.92 15.94 -5.94
CA PRO A 26 9.92 15.54 -6.92
C PRO A 26 9.57 14.06 -6.73
N ALA A 27 8.31 13.72 -6.96
CA ALA A 27 7.85 12.34 -6.94
C ALA A 27 8.68 11.47 -7.90
N ALA A 28 9.18 10.35 -7.39
CA ALA A 28 9.99 9.40 -8.14
C ALA A 28 9.14 8.26 -8.70
N THR A 29 9.62 7.64 -9.79
CA THR A 29 9.05 6.40 -10.33
C THR A 29 10.13 5.32 -10.28
N TRP A 30 9.84 4.21 -9.60
CA TRP A 30 10.75 3.07 -9.49
C TRP A 30 10.24 1.92 -10.36
N VAL A 31 11.05 1.49 -11.33
CA VAL A 31 10.66 0.45 -12.29
C VAL A 31 11.17 -0.90 -11.81
N VAL A 32 10.26 -1.78 -11.38
CA VAL A 32 10.57 -3.16 -11.00
C VAL A 32 10.81 -3.99 -12.26
N ASP A 33 12.06 -4.42 -12.42
CA ASP A 33 12.53 -5.15 -13.58
C ASP A 33 13.19 -6.50 -13.22
N SER A 34 13.15 -6.87 -11.94
CA SER A 34 13.60 -8.16 -11.44
C SER A 34 12.52 -8.86 -10.64
N THR A 35 12.40 -10.17 -10.83
CA THR A 35 11.53 -11.01 -9.99
C THR A 35 12.11 -11.19 -8.59
N SER A 36 13.38 -10.88 -8.34
CA SER A 36 14.07 -11.13 -7.07
C SER A 36 13.26 -10.73 -5.83
N ALA A 37 13.35 -11.54 -4.78
CA ALA A 37 12.81 -11.23 -3.46
C ALA A 37 13.71 -10.29 -2.64
N SER A 38 14.94 -10.02 -3.11
CA SER A 38 15.95 -9.33 -2.32
C SER A 38 15.62 -7.84 -2.15
N PRO A 39 15.45 -7.32 -0.93
CA PRO A 39 15.31 -5.87 -0.71
C PRO A 39 16.59 -5.09 -1.02
N GLY A 40 17.75 -5.76 -1.08
CA GLY A 40 19.02 -5.12 -1.44
C GLY A 40 19.18 -4.84 -2.93
N LEU A 41 18.29 -5.39 -3.78
CA LEU A 41 18.25 -5.09 -5.21
C LEU A 41 17.42 -3.81 -5.43
N SER A 42 17.97 -2.68 -4.97
CA SER A 42 17.27 -1.39 -4.85
C SER A 42 17.98 -0.26 -5.60
N SER A 43 18.79 -0.59 -6.60
CA SER A 43 19.47 0.41 -7.44
C SER A 43 18.45 1.17 -8.26
N CYS A 44 17.51 0.44 -8.88
CA CYS A 44 16.37 0.96 -9.63
C CYS A 44 16.79 2.05 -10.61
N THR A 45 17.79 1.72 -11.44
CA THR A 45 18.29 2.58 -12.51
C THR A 45 17.70 2.15 -13.86
N ALA A 46 18.29 2.60 -14.96
CA ALA A 46 17.94 2.09 -16.30
C ALA A 46 18.63 0.76 -16.64
N ALA A 47 19.53 0.26 -15.76
CA ALA A 47 20.19 -1.02 -15.95
C ALA A 47 19.23 -2.18 -15.66
N ALA A 48 19.29 -3.22 -16.47
CA ALA A 48 18.39 -4.36 -16.35
C ALA A 48 18.65 -5.19 -15.08
N ASN A 49 17.56 -5.69 -14.50
CA ASN A 49 17.50 -6.55 -13.32
C ASN A 49 18.16 -5.94 -12.08
N ASP A 50 18.03 -4.63 -11.88
CA ASP A 50 18.63 -3.91 -10.75
C ASP A 50 17.60 -3.40 -9.73
N CYS A 51 16.31 -3.69 -9.97
CA CYS A 51 15.20 -3.29 -9.12
C CYS A 51 14.24 -4.46 -8.86
N SER A 52 14.27 -4.97 -7.62
CA SER A 52 13.22 -5.85 -7.11
C SER A 52 12.04 -5.04 -6.57
N PHE A 53 10.89 -5.69 -6.39
CA PHE A 53 9.75 -5.02 -5.76
C PHE A 53 10.03 -4.58 -4.31
N PRO A 54 10.60 -5.41 -3.43
CA PRO A 54 11.01 -4.95 -2.10
C PRO A 54 12.07 -3.84 -2.16
N GLY A 55 12.98 -3.90 -3.13
CA GLY A 55 13.98 -2.87 -3.39
C GLY A 55 13.35 -1.53 -3.76
N ALA A 56 12.41 -1.52 -4.70
CA ALA A 56 11.65 -0.33 -5.09
C ALA A 56 10.88 0.28 -3.90
N VAL A 57 10.23 -0.55 -3.08
CA VAL A 57 9.52 -0.10 -1.87
C VAL A 57 10.47 0.56 -0.87
N SER A 58 11.70 0.07 -0.74
CA SER A 58 12.70 0.68 0.14
C SER A 58 13.14 2.09 -0.29
N ARG A 59 12.92 2.44 -1.56
CA ARG A 59 13.29 3.72 -2.17
C ARG A 59 12.21 4.78 -2.09
N LEU A 60 10.99 4.43 -1.70
CA LEU A 60 9.90 5.38 -1.49
C LEU A 60 10.32 6.43 -0.44
N GLY A 61 10.05 7.70 -0.71
CA GLY A 61 10.50 8.80 0.15
C GLY A 61 9.68 10.08 0.04
N SER A 62 8.96 10.31 -1.05
CA SER A 62 8.17 11.53 -1.28
C SER A 62 6.71 11.21 -1.56
N THR A 63 5.81 12.12 -1.20
CA THR A 63 4.40 12.01 -1.59
C THR A 63 4.29 12.02 -3.12
N GLY A 64 3.54 11.07 -3.67
CA GLY A 64 3.36 10.90 -5.11
C GLY A 64 4.33 9.92 -5.76
N ASP A 65 5.26 9.33 -5.01
CA ASP A 65 6.12 8.26 -5.53
C ASP A 65 5.29 7.10 -6.11
N SER A 66 5.81 6.50 -7.18
CA SER A 66 5.15 5.38 -7.84
C SER A 66 6.11 4.22 -8.13
N ILE A 67 5.54 3.03 -8.27
CA ILE A 67 6.23 1.81 -8.65
C ILE A 67 5.53 1.26 -9.89
N THR A 68 6.29 0.96 -10.94
CA THR A 68 5.79 0.31 -12.15
C THR A 68 6.46 -1.03 -12.33
N PHE A 69 5.75 -2.00 -12.91
CA PHE A 69 6.28 -3.34 -13.16
C PHE A 69 6.54 -3.56 -14.64
N THR A 70 7.72 -4.09 -14.97
CA THR A 70 8.04 -4.63 -16.30
C THR A 70 8.19 -6.15 -16.29
N VAL A 71 8.28 -6.75 -15.10
CA VAL A 71 8.23 -8.20 -14.88
C VAL A 71 6.83 -8.67 -14.53
N ALA A 72 6.49 -9.90 -14.91
CA ALA A 72 5.17 -10.48 -14.69
C ALA A 72 4.91 -10.94 -13.23
N SER A 73 5.93 -10.95 -12.37
CA SER A 73 5.79 -11.31 -10.96
C SER A 73 6.98 -10.86 -10.12
N SER A 74 6.85 -10.97 -8.81
CA SER A 74 7.99 -11.02 -7.89
C SER A 74 8.00 -12.37 -7.14
N ASP A 75 9.16 -12.78 -6.69
CA ASP A 75 9.45 -14.01 -5.93
C ASP A 75 9.47 -13.74 -4.42
N ALA A 76 9.14 -12.51 -3.99
CA ALA A 76 8.96 -12.20 -2.58
C ALA A 76 7.87 -13.09 -1.95
N THR A 77 7.84 -13.19 -0.63
CA THR A 77 6.75 -13.87 0.07
C THR A 77 5.77 -12.87 0.65
N GLU A 78 6.29 -11.74 1.15
CA GLU A 78 5.56 -10.66 1.76
C GLU A 78 6.31 -9.34 1.56
N VAL A 79 5.58 -8.25 1.33
CA VAL A 79 6.13 -6.90 1.17
C VAL A 79 5.40 -5.92 2.08
N PHE A 80 6.16 -5.20 2.90
CA PHE A 80 5.67 -4.20 3.84
C PHE A 80 5.72 -2.82 3.19
N ILE A 81 4.58 -2.13 3.15
CA ILE A 81 4.46 -0.77 2.62
C ILE A 81 4.02 0.14 3.77
N ALA A 82 4.87 1.11 4.07
CA ALA A 82 4.68 2.05 5.17
C ALA A 82 4.69 3.52 4.72
N LYS A 83 4.63 3.77 3.40
CA LYS A 83 4.70 5.09 2.78
C LYS A 83 3.63 5.21 1.70
N ASP A 84 3.28 6.45 1.36
CA ASP A 84 2.40 6.73 0.22
C ASP A 84 3.02 6.19 -1.07
N VAL A 85 2.22 5.49 -1.88
CA VAL A 85 2.68 4.96 -3.17
C VAL A 85 1.53 4.67 -4.11
N VAL A 86 1.77 4.89 -5.40
CA VAL A 86 0.95 4.33 -6.49
C VAL A 86 1.70 3.16 -7.13
N ILE A 87 1.09 1.98 -7.16
CA ILE A 87 1.64 0.78 -7.78
C ILE A 87 0.86 0.47 -9.06
N GLU A 88 1.54 0.62 -10.19
CA GLU A 88 1.06 0.25 -11.52
C GLU A 88 1.63 -1.12 -11.88
N ALA A 89 0.91 -2.19 -11.54
CA ALA A 89 1.45 -3.55 -11.62
C ALA A 89 1.46 -4.13 -13.04
N ALA A 90 0.81 -3.50 -14.02
CA ALA A 90 0.83 -3.93 -15.43
C ALA A 90 0.46 -5.42 -15.64
N GLY A 91 -0.44 -5.97 -14.82
CA GLY A 91 -0.86 -7.37 -14.83
C GLY A 91 0.04 -8.31 -14.01
N ALA A 92 1.07 -7.79 -13.35
CA ALA A 92 2.00 -8.60 -12.58
C ALA A 92 1.33 -9.30 -11.40
N ARG A 93 1.79 -10.52 -11.13
CA ARG A 93 1.43 -11.27 -9.94
C ARG A 93 2.18 -10.74 -8.74
N LEU A 94 1.45 -10.04 -7.88
CA LEU A 94 1.95 -9.53 -6.61
C LEU A 94 1.80 -10.57 -5.50
N LEU A 95 2.57 -10.33 -4.46
CA LEU A 95 2.69 -11.20 -3.29
C LEU A 95 1.88 -10.61 -2.16
N ARG A 96 1.97 -11.24 -0.99
CA ARG A 96 1.27 -10.72 0.18
C ARG A 96 1.73 -9.29 0.46
N LEU A 97 0.78 -8.35 0.53
CA LEU A 97 1.06 -6.98 0.95
C LEU A 97 0.63 -6.76 2.39
N VAL A 98 1.50 -6.14 3.16
CA VAL A 98 1.20 -5.64 4.50
C VAL A 98 1.31 -4.13 4.49
N ILE A 99 0.18 -3.45 4.61
CA ILE A 99 0.12 -1.99 4.66
C ILE A 99 0.01 -1.59 6.13
N SER A 100 1.10 -1.05 6.68
CA SER A 100 1.19 -0.70 8.09
C SER A 100 2.30 0.32 8.33
N THR A 101 2.03 1.30 9.17
CA THR A 101 3.02 2.27 9.65
C THR A 101 3.08 2.26 11.18
N SER A 102 4.20 2.71 11.74
CA SER A 102 4.31 3.00 13.18
C SER A 102 3.82 4.40 13.55
N VAL A 103 3.72 5.31 12.56
CA VAL A 103 3.31 6.70 12.72
C VAL A 103 2.46 7.11 11.52
N GLY A 104 1.37 7.84 11.76
CA GLY A 104 0.56 8.45 10.71
C GLY A 104 -0.16 7.46 9.82
N TRP A 105 -0.34 7.84 8.55
CA TRP A 105 -1.09 7.11 7.54
C TRP A 105 -0.16 6.81 6.36
N ALA A 106 -0.35 5.66 5.72
CA ALA A 106 0.09 5.42 4.35
C ALA A 106 -1.14 5.37 3.44
N THR A 107 -1.03 6.07 2.30
CA THR A 107 -2.01 6.05 1.21
C THR A 107 -1.46 5.23 0.05
N VAL A 108 -2.00 4.04 -0.13
CA VAL A 108 -1.54 3.08 -1.13
C VAL A 108 -2.60 2.90 -2.20
N THR A 109 -2.24 3.14 -3.46
CA THR A 109 -3.07 2.78 -4.60
C THR A 109 -2.41 1.65 -5.37
N VAL A 110 -3.15 0.60 -5.70
CA VAL A 110 -2.65 -0.49 -6.54
C VAL A 110 -3.60 -0.71 -7.71
N ARG A 111 -3.04 -0.76 -8.92
CA ARG A 111 -3.79 -0.96 -10.16
C ARG A 111 -3.26 -2.15 -10.94
N ASN A 112 -4.18 -2.83 -11.63
CA ASN A 112 -3.86 -3.90 -12.59
C ASN A 112 -2.93 -4.97 -12.00
N ALA A 113 -3.22 -5.41 -10.77
CA ALA A 113 -2.43 -6.41 -10.07
C ALA A 113 -3.19 -7.74 -9.96
N VAL A 114 -2.42 -8.84 -9.86
CA VAL A 114 -2.97 -10.17 -9.63
C VAL A 114 -2.41 -10.73 -8.31
N TRP A 115 -3.29 -11.07 -7.37
CA TRP A 115 -2.96 -11.89 -6.21
C TRP A 115 -3.57 -13.26 -6.40
N GLN A 116 -2.74 -14.27 -6.57
CA GLN A 116 -3.20 -15.62 -6.91
C GLN A 116 -2.51 -16.70 -6.08
N TYR A 117 -3.30 -17.65 -5.56
CA TYR A 117 -2.84 -18.79 -4.76
C TYR A 117 -2.03 -18.41 -3.52
N ILE A 118 -2.31 -17.24 -2.92
CA ILE A 118 -1.56 -16.79 -1.73
C ILE A 118 -2.17 -17.42 -0.50
N ASN A 119 -1.34 -18.19 0.21
CA ASN A 119 -1.62 -18.73 1.54
C ASN A 119 -0.42 -18.45 2.45
N SER A 120 -0.48 -17.36 3.20
CA SER A 120 0.61 -16.92 4.08
C SER A 120 0.64 -17.65 5.42
N GLY A 121 -0.36 -18.46 5.73
CA GLY A 121 -0.59 -18.97 7.09
C GLY A 121 -0.98 -17.90 8.12
N SER A 122 -0.96 -16.62 7.74
CA SER A 122 -1.35 -15.50 8.60
C SER A 122 -2.86 -15.48 8.80
N PRO A 123 -3.38 -15.12 10.00
CA PRO A 123 -4.82 -14.92 10.19
C PRO A 123 -5.34 -13.63 9.51
N PHE A 124 -4.45 -12.80 8.95
CA PHE A 124 -4.77 -11.48 8.42
C PHE A 124 -4.75 -11.43 6.90
N GLY A 125 -5.78 -11.97 6.23
CA GLY A 125 -5.81 -12.02 4.77
C GLY A 125 -4.86 -13.06 4.21
N GLY A 126 -5.16 -13.68 3.07
CA GLY A 126 -4.12 -14.38 2.30
C GLY A 126 -3.19 -13.37 1.63
N ALA A 127 -3.79 -12.55 0.77
CA ALA A 127 -3.11 -11.64 -0.14
C ALA A 127 -2.79 -10.27 0.46
N MET A 128 -3.62 -9.73 1.35
CA MET A 128 -3.41 -8.38 1.84
C MET A 128 -3.88 -8.19 3.29
N TYR A 129 -3.04 -7.54 4.07
CA TYR A 129 -3.39 -7.00 5.38
C TYR A 129 -3.29 -5.48 5.36
N ILE A 130 -4.36 -4.83 5.78
CA ILE A 130 -4.45 -3.38 5.93
C ILE A 130 -4.63 -3.09 7.41
N ALA A 131 -3.59 -2.55 8.03
CA ALA A 131 -3.60 -2.16 9.43
C ALA A 131 -4.56 -0.96 9.67
N PRO A 132 -4.87 -0.64 10.93
CA PRO A 132 -5.56 0.61 11.27
C PRO A 132 -4.84 1.84 10.69
N SER A 133 -5.61 2.89 10.41
CA SER A 133 -5.11 4.19 9.94
C SER A 133 -4.35 4.13 8.61
N GLN A 134 -4.67 3.16 7.76
CA GLN A 134 -4.14 3.08 6.40
C GLN A 134 -5.27 3.31 5.41
N ILE A 135 -4.95 3.97 4.29
CA ILE A 135 -5.88 4.19 3.17
C ILE A 135 -5.38 3.37 2.00
N VAL A 136 -6.22 2.45 1.52
CA VAL A 136 -5.88 1.60 0.39
C VAL A 136 -6.96 1.68 -0.67
N THR A 137 -6.53 1.91 -1.91
CA THR A 137 -7.38 1.86 -3.09
C THR A 137 -6.87 0.76 -4.03
N ILE A 138 -7.73 -0.19 -4.36
CA ILE A 138 -7.44 -1.27 -5.32
C ILE A 138 -8.32 -1.11 -6.53
N GLU A 139 -7.72 -1.06 -7.71
CA GLU A 139 -8.43 -0.86 -8.98
C GLU A 139 -8.01 -1.88 -10.03
N ASP A 140 -8.97 -2.31 -10.85
CA ASP A 140 -8.70 -3.12 -12.05
C ASP A 140 -7.89 -4.39 -11.76
N SER A 141 -8.07 -4.99 -10.58
CA SER A 141 -7.20 -6.04 -10.03
C SER A 141 -7.94 -7.33 -9.75
N GLN A 142 -7.18 -8.41 -9.55
CA GLN A 142 -7.71 -9.76 -9.38
C GLN A 142 -7.17 -10.41 -8.11
N PHE A 143 -8.07 -10.95 -7.28
CA PHE A 143 -7.77 -11.79 -6.13
C PHE A 143 -8.35 -13.17 -6.37
N LEU A 144 -7.49 -14.14 -6.69
CA LEU A 144 -7.86 -15.45 -7.18
C LEU A 144 -7.33 -16.54 -6.24
N PHE A 145 -8.22 -17.38 -5.72
CA PHE A 145 -7.84 -18.58 -4.98
C PHE A 145 -6.92 -18.32 -3.77
N ASN A 146 -7.07 -17.16 -3.12
CA ASN A 146 -6.29 -16.82 -1.94
C ASN A 146 -6.91 -17.40 -0.68
N ARG A 147 -6.07 -17.73 0.30
CA ARG A 147 -6.48 -18.34 1.57
C ARG A 147 -5.79 -17.66 2.75
N THR A 148 -6.57 -17.34 3.77
CA THR A 148 -6.05 -16.93 5.09
C THR A 148 -5.75 -18.16 5.96
N GLY A 149 -4.92 -17.99 6.97
CA GLY A 149 -4.51 -19.04 7.91
C GLY A 149 -5.66 -19.65 8.71
N ASN A 150 -5.38 -20.73 9.45
CA ASN A 150 -6.39 -21.61 10.09
C ASN A 150 -7.38 -20.91 11.03
N THR A 151 -7.01 -19.77 11.59
CA THR A 151 -7.86 -18.96 12.49
C THR A 151 -8.25 -17.62 11.88
N GLY A 152 -8.00 -17.44 10.59
CA GLY A 152 -8.15 -16.16 9.91
C GLY A 152 -9.54 -15.92 9.33
N LYS A 153 -9.81 -14.63 9.07
CA LYS A 153 -10.94 -14.13 8.30
C LYS A 153 -10.43 -13.34 7.09
N GLY A 154 -11.25 -13.23 6.05
CA GLY A 154 -10.89 -12.54 4.82
C GLY A 154 -9.93 -13.39 4.00
N GLY A 155 -10.42 -14.29 3.15
CA GLY A 155 -9.53 -15.19 2.42
C GLY A 155 -8.49 -14.49 1.55
N ALA A 156 -8.86 -13.35 0.95
CA ALA A 156 -7.94 -12.48 0.24
C ALA A 156 -7.44 -11.32 1.11
N ILE A 157 -8.36 -10.49 1.61
CA ILE A 157 -8.02 -9.22 2.26
C ILE A 157 -8.57 -9.19 3.68
N HIS A 158 -7.75 -8.73 4.61
CA HIS A 158 -8.18 -8.33 5.94
C HIS A 158 -7.96 -6.83 6.10
N ASN A 159 -9.05 -6.09 6.30
CA ASN A 159 -9.05 -4.64 6.41
C ASN A 159 -9.48 -4.13 7.80
N PHE A 160 -8.56 -3.45 8.50
CA PHE A 160 -8.84 -2.59 9.66
C PHE A 160 -8.78 -1.09 9.35
N GLY A 161 -8.35 -0.71 8.14
CA GLY A 161 -8.25 0.67 7.70
C GLY A 161 -9.42 1.10 6.82
N ILE A 162 -9.13 2.02 5.90
CA ILE A 162 -10.04 2.46 4.85
C ILE A 162 -9.66 1.74 3.56
N LEU A 163 -10.57 0.92 3.04
CA LEU A 163 -10.39 0.18 1.80
C LEU A 163 -11.44 0.59 0.76
N THR A 164 -10.98 1.03 -0.40
CA THR A 164 -11.80 1.18 -1.60
C THR A 164 -11.38 0.16 -2.65
N VAL A 165 -12.34 -0.57 -3.20
CA VAL A 165 -12.14 -1.56 -4.25
C VAL A 165 -13.00 -1.18 -5.45
N ARG A 166 -12.40 -1.09 -6.64
CA ARG A 166 -13.10 -0.73 -7.89
C ARG A 166 -12.73 -1.68 -9.02
N ARG A 167 -13.71 -2.02 -9.87
CA ARG A 167 -13.48 -2.76 -11.13
C ARG A 167 -12.62 -4.01 -10.95
N SER A 168 -12.79 -4.71 -9.83
CA SER A 168 -11.91 -5.81 -9.44
C SER A 168 -12.67 -7.12 -9.34
N ARG A 169 -11.94 -8.24 -9.40
CA ARG A 169 -12.49 -9.60 -9.32
C ARG A 169 -11.95 -10.30 -8.09
N PHE A 170 -12.84 -10.83 -7.26
CA PHE A 170 -12.55 -11.74 -6.17
C PHE A 170 -13.14 -13.10 -6.51
N GLU A 171 -12.30 -14.10 -6.74
CA GLU A 171 -12.77 -15.44 -7.08
C GLU A 171 -12.08 -16.54 -6.29
N GLY A 172 -12.86 -17.51 -5.82
CA GLY A 172 -12.31 -18.71 -5.20
C GLY A 172 -11.52 -18.42 -3.92
N ASN A 173 -11.69 -17.25 -3.30
CA ASN A 173 -10.98 -16.91 -2.07
C ASN A 173 -11.67 -17.56 -0.87
N HIS A 174 -10.88 -18.04 0.08
CA HIS A 174 -11.37 -18.84 1.17
C HIS A 174 -10.80 -18.48 2.54
N SER A 175 -11.64 -18.53 3.57
CA SER A 175 -11.21 -18.38 4.97
C SER A 175 -11.79 -19.47 5.86
N PRO A 176 -11.12 -19.84 6.97
CA PRO A 176 -11.69 -20.82 7.90
C PRO A 176 -12.74 -20.26 8.86
N GLN A 177 -12.67 -18.97 9.23
CA GLN A 177 -13.52 -18.39 10.30
C GLN A 177 -14.53 -17.32 9.83
N GLY A 178 -14.79 -17.21 8.52
CA GLY A 178 -15.74 -16.23 7.98
C GLY A 178 -15.13 -15.24 7.00
N ALA A 179 -15.99 -14.63 6.17
CA ALA A 179 -15.62 -13.67 5.12
C ALA A 179 -14.63 -14.27 4.09
N GLY A 180 -15.14 -15.03 3.11
CA GLY A 180 -14.30 -15.76 2.15
C GLY A 180 -13.39 -14.88 1.29
N ALA A 181 -13.78 -13.64 0.97
CA ALA A 181 -12.96 -12.71 0.19
C ALA A 181 -12.32 -11.62 1.05
N ILE A 182 -13.15 -10.66 1.49
CA ILE A 182 -12.71 -9.49 2.24
C ILE A 182 -13.34 -9.55 3.62
N TYR A 183 -12.52 -9.56 4.66
CA TYR A 183 -12.98 -9.26 6.00
C TYR A 183 -12.70 -7.79 6.31
N HIS A 184 -13.73 -7.08 6.74
CA HIS A 184 -13.61 -5.75 7.32
C HIS A 184 -13.87 -5.85 8.82
N GLY A 185 -12.82 -5.60 9.60
CA GLY A 185 -12.89 -5.60 11.05
C GLY A 185 -13.04 -4.20 11.60
N VAL A 186 -13.63 -4.09 12.80
CA VAL A 186 -13.60 -2.85 13.57
C VAL A 186 -12.15 -2.58 13.99
N SER A 187 -11.63 -1.42 13.64
CA SER A 187 -10.32 -0.95 14.09
C SER A 187 -10.28 -0.92 15.63
N PRO A 188 -9.25 -1.48 16.29
CA PRO A 188 -9.05 -1.33 17.74
C PRO A 188 -8.63 0.11 18.13
N SER A 189 -8.43 1.00 17.15
CA SER A 189 -8.05 2.39 17.29
C SER A 189 -9.26 3.31 17.03
N PRO A 190 -9.37 4.50 17.65
CA PRO A 190 -10.44 5.47 17.37
C PRO A 190 -10.44 5.99 15.91
N ASN A 191 -9.43 5.63 15.12
CA ASN A 191 -9.32 6.03 13.73
C ASN A 191 -10.39 5.36 12.86
N PRO A 192 -10.92 6.08 11.85
CA PRO A 192 -12.01 5.57 11.02
C PRO A 192 -11.56 4.37 10.21
N SER A 193 -12.48 3.44 10.02
CA SER A 193 -12.32 2.26 9.18
C SER A 193 -13.54 2.12 8.29
N SER A 194 -13.35 1.81 7.00
CA SER A 194 -14.46 1.61 6.07
C SER A 194 -14.09 0.65 4.95
N LEU A 195 -15.11 0.07 4.32
CA LEU A 195 -15.00 -0.72 3.11
C LEU A 195 -15.99 -0.16 2.08
N THR A 196 -15.48 0.24 0.92
CA THR A 196 -16.29 0.61 -0.25
C THR A 196 -15.94 -0.30 -1.41
N VAL A 197 -16.95 -0.88 -2.06
CA VAL A 197 -16.78 -1.80 -3.20
C VAL A 197 -17.67 -1.33 -4.33
N LEU A 198 -17.09 -1.09 -5.51
CA LEU A 198 -17.78 -0.56 -6.68
C LEU A 198 -17.40 -1.37 -7.92
N ASP A 199 -18.36 -1.63 -8.79
CA ASP A 199 -18.17 -2.25 -10.10
C ASP A 199 -17.33 -3.54 -10.08
N SER A 200 -17.44 -4.33 -9.01
CA SER A 200 -16.57 -5.47 -8.75
C SER A 200 -17.34 -6.79 -8.70
N VAL A 201 -16.68 -7.88 -9.05
CA VAL A 201 -17.27 -9.22 -9.12
C VAL A 201 -16.75 -10.08 -7.99
N PHE A 202 -17.67 -10.75 -7.26
CA PHE A 202 -17.36 -11.74 -6.24
C PHE A 202 -17.95 -13.09 -6.66
N ARG A 203 -17.10 -14.08 -6.95
CA ARG A 203 -17.52 -15.41 -7.42
C ARG A 203 -16.88 -16.52 -6.60
N ALA A 204 -17.68 -17.49 -6.16
CA ALA A 204 -17.17 -18.70 -5.49
C ALA A 204 -16.20 -18.43 -4.31
N ASN A 205 -16.38 -17.31 -3.59
CA ASN A 205 -15.65 -17.04 -2.36
C ASN A 205 -16.43 -17.67 -1.20
N GLY A 206 -15.73 -18.32 -0.27
CA GLY A 206 -16.42 -19.12 0.75
C GLY A 206 -15.66 -19.25 2.05
N VAL A 207 -16.35 -19.79 3.05
CA VAL A 207 -15.70 -20.32 4.24
C VAL A 207 -15.33 -21.77 3.93
N LEU A 208 -14.06 -22.14 4.08
CA LEU A 208 -13.69 -23.55 4.05
C LEU A 208 -14.21 -24.18 5.33
N ASP A 209 -15.24 -25.00 5.22
CA ASP A 209 -15.61 -25.93 6.27
C ASP A 209 -14.49 -26.99 6.36
N PRO A 210 -13.68 -27.03 7.43
CA PRO A 210 -12.66 -28.07 7.59
C PRO A 210 -13.26 -29.47 7.77
N THR A 211 -14.59 -29.60 7.89
CA THR A 211 -15.35 -30.85 8.02
C THR A 211 -16.21 -31.20 6.80
N GLY A 212 -16.27 -30.32 5.78
CA GLY A 212 -17.07 -30.53 4.58
C GLY A 212 -16.33 -31.31 3.50
N PRO A 213 -17.03 -32.05 2.60
CA PRO A 213 -16.38 -32.74 1.49
C PRO A 213 -15.70 -31.68 0.61
N SER A 214 -14.41 -31.87 0.37
CA SER A 214 -13.57 -31.04 -0.49
C SER A 214 -14.29 -30.72 -1.80
N ARG A 215 -14.51 -29.42 -2.05
CA ARG A 215 -14.94 -28.90 -3.35
C ARG A 215 -13.73 -28.50 -4.18
#